data_AF-A0A137QGU9-F1
#
_entry.id   AF-A0A137QGU9-F1
#
_cell.length_a   1.000
_cell.length_b   1.000
_cell.length_c   1.000
_cell.angle_alpha   90.00
_cell.angle_beta   90.00
_cell.angle_gamma   90.00
#
_symmetry.space_group_name_H-M   'P 1'
#
loop_
_entity.id
_entity.type
_entity.pdbx_description
1 polymer ?
#
loop_
_entity_poly.entity_id
_entity_poly.type
_entity_poly.pdbx_seq_one_letter_code
_entity_poly.pdbx_strand_id
1 'polypeptide(L)'
;MDSPRNHQNSRISGRSVVFATRATKFTLVEERVFWLDWIAFVPATDLSLERDSIPLPAEDSAILYDAPWGPWDPDNFIGATTGASSAIVSFVGVSATWYGFLSDTSTATIGRGSYTVDGGTPTTFTWIANKNYTTYNHVFFSTPRVQSCVSSTQSDIPWLVAERQPLHANLLTLSRIIVQTDTFSSFMPSSGINSTSAYHERMAIFGGVLGGALWIF
;
A
#
# COMPACT_ATOMS: atom_id res chain seq x y z
N MET A 1 15.38 -36.59 32.78
CA MET A 1 15.91 -35.26 33.12
C MET A 1 16.30 -34.61 31.79
N ASP A 2 15.34 -33.99 31.12
CA ASP A 2 15.56 -33.28 29.86
C ASP A 2 15.15 -31.82 30.06
N SER A 3 16.11 -30.93 29.83
CA SER A 3 15.94 -29.48 29.95
C SER A 3 15.48 -28.91 28.61
N PRO A 4 14.37 -28.15 28.53
CA PRO A 4 13.98 -27.53 27.28
C PRO A 4 14.84 -26.29 26.99
N ARG A 5 15.42 -26.24 25.78
CA ARG A 5 16.12 -25.07 25.24
C ARG A 5 15.09 -24.00 24.89
N ASN A 6 15.25 -22.84 25.53
CA ASN A 6 14.47 -21.65 25.27
C ASN A 6 15.05 -20.93 24.04
N HIS A 7 14.37 -21.01 22.90
CA HIS A 7 14.72 -20.23 21.71
C HIS A 7 14.03 -18.86 21.78
N GLN A 8 14.76 -17.88 22.31
CA GLN A 8 14.49 -16.47 21.99
C GLN A 8 15.30 -16.09 20.75
N ASN A 9 14.62 -15.50 19.76
CA ASN A 9 15.09 -14.54 18.75
C ASN A 9 14.03 -14.52 17.62
N SER A 10 13.61 -13.42 17.02
CA SER A 10 14.16 -12.06 16.96
C SER A 10 13.02 -11.10 16.62
N ARG A 11 13.05 -9.88 17.19
CA ARG A 11 12.15 -8.79 16.77
C ARG A 11 12.66 -8.24 15.43
N ILE A 12 11.86 -8.41 14.38
CA ILE A 12 12.05 -7.72 13.11
C ILE A 12 11.69 -6.25 13.35
N SER A 13 12.71 -5.40 13.45
CA SER A 13 12.54 -3.95 13.38
C SER A 13 12.34 -3.59 11.91
N GLY A 14 11.08 -3.63 11.46
CA GLY A 14 10.70 -3.15 10.14
C GLY A 14 10.95 -1.65 10.07
N ARG A 15 11.91 -1.23 9.25
CA ARG A 15 12.02 0.17 8.82
C ARG A 15 10.87 0.43 7.85
N SER A 16 9.87 1.17 8.30
CA SER A 16 8.78 1.65 7.46
C SER A 16 9.37 2.62 6.42
N VAL A 17 9.18 2.30 5.14
CA VAL A 17 9.49 3.21 4.04
C VAL A 17 8.20 3.95 3.73
N VAL A 18 8.13 5.21 4.17
CA VAL A 18 6.97 6.08 3.90
C VAL A 18 7.12 6.69 2.51
N PHE A 19 6.12 6.50 1.67
CA PHE A 19 6.02 7.16 0.37
C PHE A 19 5.13 8.40 0.52
N ALA A 20 5.72 9.59 0.39
CA ALA A 20 4.97 10.85 0.28
C ALA A 20 4.99 11.33 -1.17
N THR A 21 3.81 11.51 -1.75
CA THR A 21 3.68 11.94 -3.15
C THR A 21 3.50 13.44 -3.21
N ARG A 22 4.58 14.19 -3.49
CA ARG A 22 4.49 15.59 -3.94
C ARG A 22 4.77 15.60 -5.45
N ALA A 23 3.79 16.07 -6.23
CA ALA A 23 3.93 16.16 -7.68
C ALA A 23 4.89 17.30 -8.04
N THR A 24 6.13 16.97 -8.39
CA THR A 24 7.07 17.92 -9.00
C THR A 24 6.79 18.01 -10.49
N LYS A 25 6.49 19.21 -10.98
CA LYS A 25 6.36 19.47 -12.42
C LYS A 25 7.75 19.56 -13.04
N PHE A 26 8.07 18.64 -13.94
CA PHE A 26 9.25 18.74 -14.80
C PHE A 26 8.86 19.51 -16.07
N THR A 27 9.61 20.56 -16.40
CA THR A 27 9.46 21.27 -17.67
C THR A 27 10.72 20.98 -18.48
N LEU A 28 10.55 20.30 -19.61
CA LEU A 28 11.63 20.09 -20.58
C LEU A 28 11.90 21.40 -21.31
N VAL A 29 13.16 21.81 -21.34
CA VAL A 29 13.60 23.04 -22.00
C VAL A 29 14.04 22.77 -23.46
N GLU A 30 14.23 21.51 -23.85
CA GLU A 30 14.62 21.10 -25.21
C GLU A 30 13.92 19.79 -25.66
N GLU A 31 13.71 19.63 -26.97
CA GLU A 31 13.09 18.46 -27.64
C GLU A 31 13.97 17.19 -27.63
N ARG A 32 14.56 16.82 -26.49
CA ARG A 32 15.35 15.60 -26.36
C ARG A 32 14.59 14.52 -25.57
N VAL A 33 14.66 13.28 -26.08
CA VAL A 33 14.15 12.10 -25.37
C VAL A 33 15.10 11.75 -24.24
N PHE A 34 14.57 11.56 -23.03
CA PHE A 34 15.30 10.98 -21.90
C PHE A 34 14.47 9.84 -21.30
N TRP A 35 15.17 8.90 -20.69
CA TRP A 35 14.56 7.80 -19.95
C TRP A 35 14.68 8.10 -18.46
N LEU A 36 13.56 8.09 -17.77
CA LEU A 36 13.51 8.25 -16.31
C LEU A 36 13.44 6.86 -15.69
N ASP A 37 14.44 6.50 -14.89
CA ASP A 37 14.49 5.20 -14.22
C ASP A 37 13.76 5.26 -12.86
N TRP A 38 14.24 6.12 -11.96
CA TRP A 38 13.63 6.28 -10.64
C TRP A 38 13.70 7.73 -10.13
N ILE A 39 12.76 8.07 -9.24
CA ILE A 39 12.76 9.34 -8.50
C ILE A 39 13.02 9.01 -7.03
N ALA A 40 14.10 9.56 -6.47
CA ALA A 40 14.31 9.59 -5.02
C ALA A 40 13.53 10.76 -4.42
N PHE A 41 12.74 10.50 -3.38
CA PHE A 41 12.24 11.57 -2.53
C PHE A 41 12.94 11.50 -1.18
N VAL A 42 13.64 12.57 -0.80
CA VAL A 42 14.19 12.76 0.54
C VAL A 42 13.32 13.81 1.23
N PRO A 43 12.46 13.43 2.19
CA PRO A 43 11.64 14.40 2.91
C PRO A 43 12.52 15.40 3.68
N ALA A 44 12.03 16.64 3.81
CA ALA A 44 12.65 17.62 4.70
C ALA A 44 12.51 17.17 6.17
N THR A 45 13.47 17.52 7.02
CA THR A 45 13.52 17.08 8.43
C THR A 45 12.35 17.58 9.29
N ASP A 46 11.66 18.63 8.82
CA ASP A 46 10.49 19.27 9.43
C ASP A 46 9.18 18.90 8.72
N LEU A 47 9.23 18.09 7.66
CA LEU A 47 8.04 17.60 6.99
C LEU A 47 7.37 16.57 7.90
N SER A 48 6.41 17.05 8.68
CA SER A 48 5.42 16.21 9.34
C SER A 48 4.70 15.43 8.24
N LEU A 49 5.01 14.13 8.12
CA LEU A 49 4.26 13.20 7.28
C LEU A 49 2.91 12.92 7.95
N GLU A 50 2.13 13.96 8.19
CA GLU A 50 0.84 13.92 8.90
C GLU A 50 -0.22 13.11 8.13
N ARG A 51 0.09 12.64 6.93
CA ARG A 51 -0.70 11.65 6.22
C ARG A 51 0.22 10.54 5.74
N ASP A 52 0.60 9.70 6.68
CA ASP A 52 1.25 8.45 6.34
C ASP A 52 0.25 7.58 5.59
N SER A 53 0.68 7.15 4.41
CA SER A 53 0.01 6.11 3.66
C SER A 53 0.88 4.87 3.77
N ILE A 54 0.29 3.78 4.26
CA ILE A 54 0.97 2.51 4.45
C ILE A 54 0.57 1.60 3.29
N PRO A 55 1.49 1.27 2.37
CA PRO A 55 1.22 0.29 1.34
C PRO A 55 1.27 -1.12 1.93
N LEU A 56 0.20 -1.89 1.74
CA LEU A 56 0.15 -3.32 1.98
C LEU A 56 0.26 -4.04 0.63
N PRO A 57 1.36 -4.73 0.32
CA PRO A 57 1.45 -5.53 -0.91
C PRO A 57 0.43 -6.67 -0.90
N ALA A 58 0.13 -7.26 -2.06
CA ALA A 58 -0.83 -8.37 -2.16
C ALA A 58 -0.41 -9.59 -1.30
N GLU A 59 0.87 -9.82 -1.10
CA GLU A 59 1.40 -10.93 -0.28
C GLU A 59 1.46 -10.60 1.22
N ASP A 60 0.99 -9.43 1.64
CA ASP A 60 1.02 -9.05 3.05
C ASP A 60 0.17 -10.01 3.89
N SER A 61 0.74 -10.51 4.99
CA SER A 61 0.06 -11.43 5.91
C SER A 61 -1.21 -10.85 6.56
N ALA A 62 -1.39 -9.52 6.51
CA ALA A 62 -2.63 -8.86 6.94
C ALA A 62 -3.80 -9.07 5.96
N ILE A 63 -3.54 -9.61 4.77
CA ILE A 63 -4.53 -9.92 3.73
C ILE A 63 -4.78 -11.43 3.73
N LEU A 64 -6.02 -11.80 4.03
CA LEU A 64 -6.51 -13.17 4.01
C LEU A 64 -7.38 -13.35 2.78
N TYR A 65 -7.00 -14.27 1.91
CA TYR A 65 -7.78 -14.64 0.74
C TYR A 65 -8.64 -15.85 1.05
N ASP A 66 -9.92 -15.82 0.65
CA ASP A 66 -10.68 -17.06 0.53
C ASP A 66 -10.30 -17.80 -0.76
N ALA A 67 -10.77 -19.04 -0.95
CA ALA A 67 -10.53 -19.72 -2.21
C ALA A 67 -11.57 -19.28 -3.26
N PRO A 68 -11.21 -19.06 -4.54
CA PRO A 68 -9.87 -19.21 -5.13
C PRO A 68 -9.27 -17.87 -5.61
N TRP A 69 -8.34 -17.32 -4.83
CA TRP A 69 -7.34 -16.36 -5.30
C TRP A 69 -6.06 -17.08 -5.71
N GLY A 70 -5.36 -16.56 -6.72
CA GLY A 70 -4.10 -17.13 -7.18
C GLY A 70 -3.21 -16.11 -7.86
N PRO A 71 -1.91 -16.44 -8.04
CA PRO A 71 -0.99 -15.61 -8.77
C PRO A 71 -1.50 -15.41 -10.20
N TRP A 72 -1.43 -14.16 -10.67
CA TRP A 72 -1.90 -13.77 -11.99
C TRP A 72 -0.79 -13.04 -12.76
N ASP A 73 -0.13 -13.81 -13.63
CA ASP A 73 0.90 -13.38 -14.58
C ASP A 73 2.11 -12.65 -13.93
N PRO A 74 3.14 -12.17 -14.66
CA PRO A 74 4.53 -12.23 -14.18
C PRO A 74 4.91 -11.31 -13.00
N ASP A 75 4.05 -10.35 -12.64
CA ASP A 75 4.40 -9.24 -11.74
C ASP A 75 3.88 -9.43 -10.29
N ASN A 76 3.64 -10.67 -9.86
CA ASN A 76 3.13 -10.99 -8.52
C ASN A 76 1.77 -10.34 -8.20
N PHE A 77 0.88 -10.21 -9.19
CA PHE A 77 -0.51 -9.86 -8.88
C PHE A 77 -1.25 -11.07 -8.32
N ILE A 78 -2.22 -10.82 -7.44
CA ILE A 78 -3.15 -11.85 -6.96
C ILE A 78 -4.53 -11.57 -7.55
N GLY A 79 -5.08 -12.54 -8.29
CA GLY A 79 -6.37 -12.43 -8.97
C GLY A 79 -7.41 -13.40 -8.41
N ALA A 80 -8.65 -12.93 -8.27
CA ALA A 80 -9.81 -13.75 -7.98
C ALA A 80 -10.18 -14.62 -9.19
N THR A 81 -9.86 -15.91 -9.15
CA THR A 81 -9.96 -16.80 -10.32
C THR A 81 -11.39 -17.28 -10.62
N THR A 82 -12.31 -17.23 -9.65
CA THR A 82 -13.73 -17.58 -9.86
C THR A 82 -14.68 -16.48 -9.41
N GLY A 83 -15.95 -16.60 -9.81
CA GLY A 83 -17.02 -15.82 -9.20
C GLY A 83 -17.20 -16.28 -7.75
N ALA A 84 -17.43 -15.35 -6.82
CA ALA A 84 -17.45 -15.59 -5.37
C ALA A 84 -16.07 -15.83 -4.73
N SER A 85 -15.10 -14.95 -5.01
CA SER A 85 -13.90 -14.82 -4.19
C SER A 85 -13.98 -13.55 -3.35
N SER A 86 -13.53 -13.64 -2.11
CA SER A 86 -13.39 -12.59 -1.12
C SER A 86 -11.96 -12.45 -0.60
N ALA A 87 -11.58 -11.24 -0.24
CA ALA A 87 -10.34 -10.96 0.46
C ALA A 87 -10.66 -10.12 1.69
N ILE A 88 -10.09 -10.51 2.83
CA ILE A 88 -10.25 -9.87 4.11
C ILE A 88 -8.94 -9.18 4.47
N VAL A 89 -9.00 -7.90 4.84
CA VAL A 89 -7.82 -7.10 5.15
C VAL A 89 -8.04 -6.47 6.51
N SER A 90 -7.18 -6.77 7.47
CA SER A 90 -7.14 -6.06 8.75
C SER A 90 -6.13 -4.92 8.67
N PHE A 91 -6.55 -3.69 8.97
CA PHE A 91 -5.65 -2.53 8.87
C PHE A 91 -5.89 -1.51 9.99
N VAL A 92 -4.82 -0.80 10.37
CA VAL A 92 -4.90 0.32 11.31
C VAL A 92 -4.83 1.62 10.51
N GLY A 93 -5.99 2.24 10.29
CA GLY A 93 -6.10 3.46 9.50
C GLY A 93 -7.50 4.05 9.49
N VAL A 94 -7.66 5.12 8.72
CA VAL A 94 -8.95 5.81 8.52
C VAL A 94 -9.54 5.53 7.15
N SER A 95 -8.79 5.03 6.18
CA SER A 95 -9.34 4.60 4.90
C SER A 95 -8.40 3.60 4.22
N ALA A 96 -8.94 2.83 3.29
CA ALA A 96 -8.18 1.92 2.45
C ALA A 96 -8.56 2.13 0.98
N THR A 97 -7.55 2.16 0.10
CA THR A 97 -7.73 2.22 -1.35
C THR A 97 -7.19 0.94 -1.98
N TRP A 98 -8.04 0.25 -2.73
CA TRP A 98 -7.71 -1.02 -3.37
C TRP A 98 -7.16 -0.79 -4.79
N TYR A 99 -5.88 -1.11 -4.98
CA TYR A 99 -5.22 -1.03 -6.28
C TYR A 99 -5.02 -2.41 -6.88
N GLY A 100 -5.25 -2.53 -8.18
CA GLY A 100 -4.83 -3.69 -8.93
C GLY A 100 -4.57 -3.39 -10.39
N PHE A 101 -4.84 -4.38 -11.21
CA PHE A 101 -4.47 -4.43 -12.61
C PHE A 101 -5.68 -4.87 -13.44
N LEU A 102 -5.93 -4.20 -14.57
CA LEU A 102 -6.91 -4.62 -15.57
C LEU A 102 -6.16 -5.10 -16.80
N SER A 103 -6.23 -6.39 -17.09
CA SER A 103 -5.66 -6.94 -18.33
C SER A 103 -6.43 -6.44 -19.53
N ASP A 104 -5.74 -6.41 -20.66
CA ASP A 104 -6.41 -6.31 -21.94
C ASP A 104 -7.34 -7.52 -22.11
N THR A 105 -8.54 -7.24 -22.58
CA THR A 105 -9.51 -8.27 -22.94
C THR A 105 -9.93 -8.06 -24.39
N SER A 106 -10.23 -9.15 -25.10
CA SER A 106 -10.69 -9.09 -26.50
C SER A 106 -12.04 -8.37 -26.65
N THR A 107 -12.83 -8.35 -25.57
CA THR A 107 -14.10 -7.64 -25.43
C THR A 107 -14.10 -6.80 -24.17
N ALA A 108 -14.53 -5.55 -24.26
CA ALA A 108 -14.75 -4.74 -23.07
C ALA A 108 -15.85 -5.40 -22.26
N THR A 109 -15.54 -5.73 -21.00
CA THR A 109 -16.54 -6.28 -20.09
C THR A 109 -16.60 -5.43 -18.83
N ILE A 110 -17.73 -5.49 -18.14
CA ILE A 110 -17.95 -4.78 -16.89
C ILE A 110 -17.79 -5.79 -15.76
N GLY A 111 -16.83 -5.52 -14.88
CA GLY A 111 -16.66 -6.23 -13.62
C GLY A 111 -17.48 -5.56 -12.52
N ARG A 112 -17.88 -6.36 -11.52
CA ARG A 112 -18.63 -5.89 -10.36
C ARG A 112 -18.15 -6.59 -9.11
N GLY A 113 -18.07 -5.82 -8.03
CA GLY A 113 -17.73 -6.31 -6.72
C GLY A 113 -18.45 -5.51 -5.65
N SER A 114 -18.28 -5.93 -4.41
CA SER A 114 -18.73 -5.20 -3.25
C SER A 114 -17.66 -5.21 -2.17
N TYR A 115 -17.68 -4.20 -1.31
CA TYR A 115 -16.87 -4.22 -0.11
C TYR A 115 -17.70 -3.90 1.13
N THR A 116 -17.29 -4.42 2.27
CA THR A 116 -17.82 -4.08 3.60
C THR A 116 -16.68 -3.63 4.49
N VAL A 117 -16.96 -2.64 5.35
CA VAL A 117 -16.05 -2.21 6.41
C VAL A 117 -16.71 -2.55 7.73
N ASP A 118 -16.00 -3.27 8.60
CA ASP A 118 -16.45 -3.66 9.95
C ASP A 118 -17.80 -4.38 9.97
N GLY A 119 -18.08 -5.19 8.94
CA GLY A 119 -19.34 -5.93 8.82
C GLY A 119 -20.57 -5.05 8.54
N GLY A 120 -20.35 -3.77 8.18
CA GLY A 120 -21.41 -2.85 7.81
C GLY A 120 -22.09 -3.18 6.47
N THR A 121 -22.91 -2.25 5.98
CA THR A 121 -23.64 -2.42 4.73
C THR A 121 -22.69 -2.54 3.53
N PRO A 122 -22.84 -3.58 2.68
CA PRO A 122 -22.03 -3.72 1.47
C PRO A 122 -22.17 -2.55 0.51
N THR A 123 -21.04 -1.99 0.06
CA THR A 123 -20.98 -0.98 -1.00
C THR A 123 -20.57 -1.64 -2.31
N THR A 124 -21.40 -1.52 -3.34
CA THR A 124 -21.12 -2.07 -4.67
C THR A 124 -20.24 -1.13 -5.49
N PHE A 125 -19.29 -1.69 -6.25
CA PHE A 125 -18.48 -0.96 -7.21
C PHE A 125 -18.40 -1.74 -8.54
N THR A 126 -18.08 -1.02 -9.62
CA THR A 126 -17.90 -1.60 -10.96
C THR A 126 -16.66 -1.05 -11.63
N TRP A 127 -16.04 -1.85 -12.50
CA TRP A 127 -14.90 -1.45 -13.30
C TRP A 127 -15.06 -1.93 -14.74
N ILE A 128 -14.38 -1.27 -15.68
CA ILE A 128 -14.41 -1.61 -17.09
C ILE A 128 -13.00 -1.95 -17.53
N ALA A 129 -12.78 -3.20 -17.94
CA ALA A 129 -11.57 -3.58 -18.64
C ALA A 129 -11.67 -3.05 -20.08
N ASN A 130 -10.73 -2.19 -20.46
CA ASN A 130 -10.72 -1.62 -21.80
C ASN A 130 -10.12 -2.61 -22.80
N LYS A 131 -10.74 -2.66 -23.98
CA LYS A 131 -10.19 -3.39 -25.11
C LYS A 131 -8.87 -2.74 -25.53
N ASN A 132 -7.81 -3.53 -25.68
CA ASN A 132 -6.48 -3.18 -26.20
C ASN A 132 -5.46 -2.54 -25.24
N TYR A 133 -5.77 -2.32 -23.95
CA TYR A 133 -4.77 -1.76 -23.03
C TYR A 133 -4.84 -2.37 -21.63
N THR A 134 -3.69 -2.89 -21.21
CA THR A 134 -3.36 -3.28 -19.85
C THR A 134 -3.22 -2.03 -18.98
N THR A 135 -4.06 -1.91 -17.93
CA THR A 135 -4.05 -0.77 -17.01
C THR A 135 -3.48 -1.17 -15.65
N TYR A 136 -2.26 -0.73 -15.37
CA TYR A 136 -1.63 -0.89 -14.06
C TYR A 136 -2.12 0.18 -13.07
N ASN A 137 -2.04 -0.12 -11.77
CA ASN A 137 -2.44 0.79 -10.69
C ASN A 137 -3.90 1.27 -10.82
N HIS A 138 -4.78 0.41 -11.30
CA HIS A 138 -6.21 0.70 -11.38
C HIS A 138 -6.81 0.74 -9.97
N VAL A 139 -7.51 1.83 -9.66
CA VAL A 139 -8.26 1.95 -8.40
C VAL A 139 -9.63 1.31 -8.59
N PHE A 140 -9.86 0.17 -7.94
CA PHE A 140 -11.17 -0.49 -7.98
C PHE A 140 -12.17 0.24 -7.09
N PHE A 141 -11.76 0.61 -5.88
CA PHE A 141 -12.55 1.39 -4.94
C PHE A 141 -11.65 2.03 -3.88
N SER A 142 -12.21 3.01 -3.17
CA SER A 142 -11.67 3.54 -1.93
C SER A 142 -12.78 3.53 -0.88
N THR A 143 -12.47 3.09 0.33
CA THR A 143 -13.43 3.17 1.42
C THR A 143 -13.65 4.64 1.80
N PRO A 144 -14.83 5.00 2.33
CA PRO A 144 -15.01 6.25 3.04
C PRO A 144 -14.03 6.35 4.21
N ARG A 145 -13.79 7.58 4.66
CA ARG A 145 -13.00 7.81 5.87
C ARG A 145 -13.80 7.33 7.09
N VAL A 146 -13.26 6.37 7.83
CA VAL A 146 -13.77 5.94 9.13
C VAL A 146 -13.07 6.73 10.25
N GLN A 147 -13.76 6.89 11.37
CA GLN A 147 -13.16 7.52 12.55
C GLN A 147 -12.01 6.63 13.04
N SER A 148 -10.83 7.21 13.25
CA SER A 148 -9.67 6.45 13.73
C SER A 148 -10.01 5.81 15.07
N CYS A 149 -9.94 4.48 15.13
CA CYS A 149 -10.14 3.78 16.39
C CYS A 149 -8.84 3.88 17.21
N VAL A 150 -8.81 4.83 18.16
CA VAL A 150 -7.68 5.04 19.10
C VAL A 150 -7.74 4.05 20.28
N SER A 151 -8.68 3.09 20.24
CA SER A 151 -8.90 2.12 21.31
C SER A 151 -7.85 1.02 21.26
N SER A 152 -7.16 0.80 22.38
CA SER A 152 -6.03 -0.14 22.54
C SER A 152 -6.44 -1.61 22.57
N THR A 153 -7.70 -1.94 22.29
CA THR A 153 -8.20 -3.32 22.29
C THR A 153 -8.22 -3.88 20.87
N GLN A 154 -7.59 -5.05 20.69
CA GLN A 154 -7.49 -5.79 19.42
C GLN A 154 -8.85 -6.06 18.75
N SER A 155 -9.96 -5.96 19.49
CA SER A 155 -11.34 -6.06 18.98
C SER A 155 -11.75 -4.92 18.06
N ASP A 156 -11.01 -3.81 18.03
CA ASP A 156 -11.45 -2.58 17.37
C ASP A 156 -10.61 -2.25 16.13
N ILE A 157 -9.82 -3.23 15.63
CA ILE A 157 -9.05 -3.09 14.40
C ILE A 157 -10.01 -3.20 13.21
N PRO A 158 -10.10 -2.15 12.35
CA PRO A 158 -10.95 -2.21 11.19
C PRO A 158 -10.61 -3.37 10.27
N TRP A 159 -11.64 -4.00 9.71
CA TRP A 159 -11.49 -5.00 8.68
C TRP A 159 -12.30 -4.67 7.44
N LEU A 160 -11.69 -4.90 6.29
CA LEU A 160 -12.27 -4.73 4.97
C LEU A 160 -12.47 -6.09 4.33
N VAL A 161 -13.68 -6.41 3.91
CA VAL A 161 -13.93 -7.55 3.01
C VAL A 161 -14.25 -7.01 1.63
N ALA A 162 -13.54 -7.49 0.62
CA ALA A 162 -13.81 -7.18 -0.78
C ALA A 162 -14.19 -8.46 -1.53
N GLU A 163 -15.33 -8.46 -2.21
CA GLU A 163 -15.90 -9.63 -2.87
C GLU A 163 -16.14 -9.37 -4.36
N ARG A 164 -15.88 -10.39 -5.18
CA ARG A 164 -16.28 -10.41 -6.60
C ARG A 164 -17.65 -11.03 -6.74
N GLN A 165 -18.57 -10.35 -7.43
CA GLN A 165 -19.86 -10.94 -7.73
C GLN A 165 -19.73 -12.10 -8.73
N PRO A 166 -20.38 -13.25 -8.48
CA PRO A 166 -20.43 -14.34 -9.44
C PRO A 166 -21.12 -13.85 -10.71
N LEU A 167 -20.65 -14.31 -11.88
CA LEU A 167 -21.16 -14.03 -13.25
C LEU A 167 -20.44 -12.95 -14.07
N HIS A 168 -19.45 -12.23 -13.54
CA HIS A 168 -18.73 -11.23 -14.35
C HIS A 168 -17.41 -11.77 -14.89
N ALA A 169 -17.13 -11.57 -16.18
CA ALA A 169 -15.93 -12.11 -16.84
C ALA A 169 -14.61 -11.47 -16.35
N ASN A 170 -14.65 -10.22 -15.87
CA ASN A 170 -13.46 -9.56 -15.36
C ASN A 170 -13.07 -10.07 -13.98
N LEU A 171 -11.78 -10.30 -13.82
CA LEU A 171 -11.16 -10.63 -12.55
C LEU A 171 -11.08 -9.37 -11.67
N LEU A 172 -11.32 -9.54 -10.37
CA LEU A 172 -10.89 -8.59 -9.35
C LEU A 172 -9.46 -8.95 -9.00
N THR A 173 -8.56 -7.98 -9.02
CA THR A 173 -7.12 -8.21 -8.85
C THR A 173 -6.58 -7.31 -7.78
N LEU A 174 -5.50 -7.74 -7.14
CA LEU A 174 -4.83 -7.01 -6.08
C LEU A 174 -3.34 -6.90 -6.40
N SER A 175 -2.86 -5.66 -6.42
CA SER A 175 -1.45 -5.32 -6.42
C SER A 175 -1.03 -4.81 -5.05
N ARG A 176 -1.81 -3.86 -4.50
CA ARG A 176 -1.58 -3.32 -3.16
C ARG A 176 -2.83 -2.65 -2.62
N ILE A 177 -2.85 -2.49 -1.31
CA ILE A 177 -3.81 -1.64 -0.60
C ILE A 177 -3.03 -0.46 -0.05
N ILE A 178 -3.53 0.76 -0.26
CA ILE A 178 -2.98 1.93 0.41
C ILE A 178 -3.88 2.26 1.59
N VAL A 179 -3.35 2.12 2.79
CA VAL A 179 -4.04 2.49 4.03
C VAL A 179 -3.67 3.92 4.38
N GLN A 180 -4.64 4.81 4.52
CA GLN A 180 -4.39 6.16 5.06
C GLN A 180 -4.49 6.13 6.57
N THR A 181 -3.52 6.70 7.28
CA THR A 181 -3.63 6.91 8.72
C THR A 181 -4.20 8.29 9.03
N ASP A 182 -4.80 8.46 10.21
CA ASP A 182 -5.03 9.81 10.71
C ASP A 182 -3.71 10.39 11.22
N THR A 183 -3.64 11.71 11.33
CA THR A 183 -2.62 12.36 12.13
C THR A 183 -2.74 11.80 13.54
N PHE A 184 -1.81 10.94 13.97
CA PHE A 184 -1.60 10.78 15.40
C PHE A 184 -1.19 12.16 15.88
N SER A 185 -2.09 12.90 16.56
CA SER A 185 -1.60 13.88 17.51
C SER A 185 -0.73 13.07 18.44
N SER A 186 0.58 13.27 18.34
CA SER A 186 1.50 12.61 19.25
C SER A 186 1.07 13.05 20.64
N PHE A 187 0.36 12.19 21.36
CA PHE A 187 0.34 12.22 22.81
C PHE A 187 1.76 11.85 23.20
N MET A 188 2.69 12.79 23.01
CA MET A 188 3.92 12.84 23.80
C MET A 188 3.41 12.88 25.24
N PRO A 189 3.55 11.82 26.06
CA PRO A 189 3.44 12.03 27.49
C PRO A 189 4.45 13.13 27.80
N SER A 190 3.99 14.24 28.38
CA SER A 190 4.89 15.31 28.81
C SER A 190 5.83 14.70 29.84
N SER A 191 6.92 14.13 29.36
CA SER A 191 7.98 13.63 30.20
C SER A 191 8.62 14.92 30.70
N GLY A 192 8.25 15.29 31.92
CA GLY A 192 8.92 16.34 32.69
C GLY A 192 10.37 15.91 32.91
N ILE A 193 11.17 16.02 31.86
CA ILE A 193 12.61 15.78 31.88
C ILE A 193 13.22 17.17 31.97
N ASN A 194 13.45 17.61 33.20
CA ASN A 194 14.49 18.59 33.47
C ASN A 194 15.81 17.93 33.07
N SER A 195 16.38 18.32 31.93
CA SER A 195 17.75 17.95 31.60
C SER A 195 18.45 19.14 30.98
N THR A 196 19.38 19.66 31.76
CA THR A 196 20.42 20.60 31.39
C THR A 196 21.43 19.94 30.44
N SER A 197 21.93 20.77 29.51
CA SER A 197 23.29 20.70 28.94
C SER A 197 23.62 19.66 27.84
N ALA A 198 23.64 20.18 26.60
CA ALA A 198 24.71 20.13 25.59
C ALA A 198 25.34 18.78 25.21
N TYR A 199 25.11 18.33 23.96
CA TYR A 199 26.16 17.82 23.06
C TYR A 199 25.71 17.88 21.59
N HIS A 200 26.73 18.00 20.73
CA HIS A 200 26.78 18.50 19.36
C HIS A 200 26.10 17.66 18.27
N GLU A 201 25.64 18.36 17.23
CA GLU A 201 25.24 17.88 15.91
C GLU A 201 26.35 17.10 15.16
N ARG A 202 25.90 16.17 14.30
CA ARG A 202 26.31 15.88 12.90
C ARG A 202 26.51 14.39 12.65
N MET A 203 25.71 13.81 11.75
CA MET A 203 26.19 12.91 10.68
C MET A 203 25.21 12.93 9.49
N ALA A 204 25.73 13.27 8.31
CA ALA A 204 25.10 13.05 7.01
C ALA A 204 25.77 11.85 6.35
N ILE A 205 25.00 10.96 5.70
CA ILE A 205 25.53 9.80 4.97
C ILE A 205 25.53 10.12 3.47
N PHE A 206 26.69 9.93 2.84
CA PHE A 206 26.94 10.08 1.40
C PHE A 206 26.40 8.86 0.62
N GLY A 207 25.80 9.12 -0.55
CA GLY A 207 25.54 8.11 -1.59
C GLY A 207 26.03 8.63 -2.93
N GLY A 208 27.05 7.99 -3.51
CA GLY A 208 27.67 8.39 -4.77
C GLY A 208 26.86 7.94 -6.00
N VAL A 209 26.97 8.70 -7.09
CA VAL A 209 26.44 8.35 -8.41
C VAL A 209 27.55 7.64 -9.20
N LEU A 210 27.30 6.41 -9.65
CA LEU A 210 28.11 5.75 -10.67
C LEU A 210 27.59 6.19 -12.05
N GLY A 211 28.34 7.07 -12.73
CA GLY A 211 28.09 7.41 -14.12
C GLY A 211 28.62 6.32 -15.05
N GLY A 212 27.72 5.67 -15.79
CA GLY A 212 28.09 4.82 -16.92
C GLY A 212 28.40 5.69 -18.15
N ALA A 213 29.61 5.60 -18.67
CA ALA A 213 29.96 6.17 -19.98
C ALA A 213 29.62 5.15 -21.07
N LEU A 214 28.74 5.51 -21.99
CA LEU A 214 28.47 4.75 -23.21
C LEU A 214 29.42 5.24 -24.32
N TRP A 215 30.32 4.36 -24.76
CA TRP A 215 31.09 4.55 -25.98
C TRP A 215 30.28 4.04 -27.18
N ILE A 216 30.18 4.86 -28.23
CA ILE A 216 29.57 4.50 -29.51
C ILE A 216 30.71 4.49 -30.54
N PHE A 217 30.86 3.37 -31.25
CA PHE A 217 31.62 3.26 -32.49
C PHE A 217 30.66 3.29 -33.68
#